data_AF-A0A9Q0GLN5-F1
#
_entry.id   AF-A0A9Q0GLN5-F1
#
_cell.length_a   1.000
_cell.length_b   1.000
_cell.length_c   1.000
_cell.angle_alpha   90.00
_cell.angle_beta   90.00
_cell.angle_gamma   90.00
#
_symmetry.space_group_name_H-M   'P 1'
#
loop_
_entity.id
_entity.type
_entity.pdbx_description
1 polymer ?
#
loop_
_entity_poly.entity_id
_entity_poly.type
_entity_poly.pdbx_seq_one_letter_code
_entity_poly.pdbx_strand_id
1 'polypeptide(L)'
;MALSFGSSLVHCHSLSASRYPGVLPSLSGNNGRTVVSFSSSVRGSPSGLAIERKGSSFAQTAAVRHLIGSLTRTEGHRFAVVVARFNEVVTRLLLAGALETFERYSVKEEDIDVVWVPGSFEIPVAATRLGKSGKYQAILCIGAVVRGDTTHYDAVANSAASGVLSAGLNSGVPCIFGVLTCDDMDQAINRAGGKSGNKGAEAALTAIEMASLFEHHLK
;
A
#
# COMPACT_ATOMS: atom_id res chain seq x y z
N MET A 1 -3.66 -58.47 5.10
CA MET A 1 -4.14 -58.26 6.48
C MET A 1 -4.73 -56.86 6.51
N ALA A 2 -6.04 -56.77 6.30
CA ALA A 2 -6.80 -55.53 6.21
C ALA A 2 -7.32 -55.16 7.60
N LEU A 3 -7.24 -53.88 7.97
CA LEU A 3 -8.03 -53.33 9.07
C LEU A 3 -8.59 -51.97 8.62
N SER A 4 -9.91 -51.98 8.48
CA SER A 4 -10.81 -50.88 8.11
C SER A 4 -11.83 -50.78 9.22
N PHE A 5 -11.95 -49.63 9.88
CA PHE A 5 -13.10 -49.15 10.67
C PHE A 5 -12.78 -47.68 11.02
N GLY A 6 -13.67 -46.69 10.98
CA GLY A 6 -15.09 -46.64 10.73
C GLY A 6 -15.52 -45.17 10.64
N SER A 7 -16.57 -44.94 9.85
CA SER A 7 -17.23 -43.66 9.60
C SER A 7 -18.06 -43.21 10.81
N SER A 8 -18.18 -41.90 11.05
CA SER A 8 -19.36 -41.30 11.69
C SER A 8 -19.52 -39.83 11.29
N LEU A 9 -20.46 -39.62 10.35
CA LEU A 9 -21.19 -38.38 10.16
C LEU A 9 -22.00 -38.04 11.43
N VAL A 10 -22.06 -36.77 11.80
CA VAL A 10 -23.22 -36.20 12.52
C VAL A 10 -23.58 -34.87 11.85
N HIS A 11 -24.84 -34.77 11.43
CA HIS A 11 -25.46 -33.60 10.83
C HIS A 11 -26.62 -33.15 11.73
N CYS A 12 -26.90 -31.85 11.70
CA CYS A 12 -28.17 -31.18 12.03
C CYS A 12 -28.53 -30.96 13.53
N HIS A 13 -28.65 -29.70 13.97
CA HIS A 13 -29.91 -28.95 13.85
C HIS A 13 -29.76 -27.48 14.30
N SER A 14 -30.51 -26.61 13.61
CA SER A 14 -30.68 -25.19 13.88
C SER A 14 -31.47 -24.94 15.18
N LEU A 15 -31.18 -23.85 15.90
CA LEU A 15 -32.16 -23.25 16.81
C LEU A 15 -32.11 -21.71 16.75
N SER A 16 -33.32 -21.17 16.71
CA SER A 16 -33.76 -19.82 16.42
C SER A 16 -33.63 -18.84 17.60
N ALA A 17 -33.65 -17.55 17.24
CA ALA A 17 -33.91 -16.39 18.07
C ALA A 17 -35.20 -16.49 18.91
N SER A 18 -35.16 -15.90 20.11
CA SER A 18 -36.25 -15.13 20.76
C SER A 18 -35.64 -14.37 21.96
N ARG A 19 -35.61 -13.03 22.00
CA ARG A 19 -36.67 -12.07 22.40
C ARG A 19 -37.09 -12.24 23.86
N TYR A 20 -37.02 -11.15 24.65
CA TYR A 20 -37.90 -10.69 25.76
C TYR A 20 -37.13 -9.70 26.70
N PRO A 21 -37.81 -8.89 27.55
CA PRO A 21 -38.44 -7.62 27.19
C PRO A 21 -37.93 -6.46 28.09
N GLY A 22 -38.43 -5.24 27.84
CA GLY A 22 -38.01 -4.02 28.55
C GLY A 22 -38.54 -3.89 29.99
N VAL A 23 -38.21 -2.75 30.61
CA VAL A 23 -39.08 -1.84 31.39
C VAL A 23 -38.20 -0.72 32.01
N LEU A 24 -38.57 0.53 31.73
CA LEU A 24 -38.19 1.78 32.40
C LEU A 24 -38.97 1.90 33.73
N PRO A 25 -38.49 2.62 34.77
CA PRO A 25 -38.86 4.04 34.84
C PRO A 25 -37.81 5.00 35.45
N SER A 26 -38.08 6.26 35.10
CA SER A 26 -37.62 7.57 35.59
C SER A 26 -37.30 7.73 37.08
N LEU A 27 -36.31 8.58 37.42
CA LEU A 27 -36.52 9.97 37.91
C LEU A 27 -35.22 10.62 38.41
N SER A 28 -35.11 11.92 38.11
CA SER A 28 -34.56 13.00 38.95
C SER A 28 -33.04 13.12 39.16
N GLY A 29 -32.49 14.30 38.87
CA GLY A 29 -31.17 14.70 39.37
C GLY A 29 -30.41 15.70 38.51
N ASN A 30 -30.86 16.95 38.52
CA ASN A 30 -30.29 18.14 37.91
C ASN A 30 -28.79 18.35 38.18
N ASN A 31 -27.99 18.71 37.15
CA ASN A 31 -27.02 19.82 37.24
C ASN A 31 -26.41 20.24 35.89
N GLY A 32 -26.91 21.36 35.38
CA GLY A 32 -26.08 22.51 35.02
C GLY A 32 -25.16 22.42 33.80
N ARG A 33 -25.63 22.93 32.66
CA ARG A 33 -24.95 24.03 31.93
C ARG A 33 -25.92 24.70 30.94
N THR A 34 -26.15 25.96 31.22
CA THR A 34 -27.09 26.90 30.60
C THR A 34 -26.71 27.18 29.14
N VAL A 35 -27.65 26.96 28.21
CA VAL A 35 -27.58 27.51 26.86
C VAL A 35 -28.41 28.79 26.88
N VAL A 36 -27.74 29.94 26.86
CA VAL A 36 -28.40 31.25 26.78
C VAL A 36 -28.84 31.48 25.33
N SER A 37 -30.16 31.41 25.11
CA SER A 37 -30.83 31.83 23.89
C SER A 37 -31.08 33.33 23.96
N PHE A 38 -30.38 34.12 23.14
CA PHE A 38 -30.76 35.50 22.84
C PHE A 38 -31.51 35.51 21.51
N SER A 39 -32.84 35.60 21.57
CA SER A 39 -33.66 35.97 20.42
C SER A 39 -33.63 37.48 20.25
N SER A 40 -33.02 37.97 19.17
CA SER A 40 -33.26 39.30 18.65
C SER A 40 -33.89 39.19 17.27
N SER A 41 -35.19 39.44 17.22
CA SER A 41 -35.94 39.66 15.97
C SER A 41 -35.40 40.91 15.28
N VAL A 42 -34.68 40.74 14.18
CA VAL A 42 -34.48 41.79 13.18
C VAL A 42 -34.82 41.21 11.81
N ARG A 43 -35.86 41.80 11.21
CA ARG A 43 -36.31 41.57 9.83
C ARG A 43 -35.24 42.03 8.86
N GLY A 44 -34.92 41.20 7.86
CA GLY A 44 -34.14 41.58 6.69
C GLY A 44 -33.51 40.36 6.01
N SER A 45 -34.03 39.99 4.86
CA SER A 45 -33.51 38.92 3.98
C SER A 45 -32.01 39.04 3.75
N PRO A 46 -31.30 37.90 3.62
CA PRO A 46 -30.46 37.77 2.43
C PRO A 46 -30.46 36.36 1.81
N SER A 47 -30.57 36.37 0.48
CA SER A 47 -29.75 35.61 -0.47
C SER A 47 -28.76 34.60 0.12
N GLY A 48 -28.92 33.34 -0.29
CA GLY A 48 -27.94 32.29 -0.04
C GLY A 48 -26.58 32.64 -0.66
N LEU A 49 -25.58 32.84 0.21
CA LEU A 49 -24.18 32.73 -0.17
C LEU A 49 -23.79 31.25 -0.08
N ALA A 50 -23.59 30.63 -1.24
CA ALA A 50 -22.89 29.37 -1.35
C ALA A 50 -21.45 29.56 -0.87
N ILE A 51 -21.06 28.82 0.17
CA ILE A 51 -19.66 28.69 0.56
C ILE A 51 -19.01 27.78 -0.48
N GLU A 52 -18.40 28.39 -1.48
CA GLU A 52 -17.60 27.71 -2.49
C GLU A 52 -16.31 27.23 -1.81
N ARG A 53 -16.16 25.90 -1.67
CA ARG A 53 -14.90 25.27 -1.27
C ARG A 53 -13.87 25.53 -2.36
N LYS A 54 -13.09 26.60 -2.24
CA LYS A 54 -11.84 26.76 -2.99
C LYS A 54 -10.91 25.62 -2.59
N GLY A 55 -10.84 24.60 -3.45
CA GLY A 55 -9.71 23.69 -3.49
C GLY A 55 -8.44 24.53 -3.59
N SER A 56 -7.43 24.17 -2.80
CA SER A 56 -6.14 24.84 -2.77
C SER A 56 -5.43 24.64 -4.13
N SER A 57 -5.75 25.47 -5.11
CA SER A 57 -4.96 25.55 -6.33
C SER A 57 -3.64 26.22 -5.97
N PHE A 58 -2.54 25.49 -6.13
CA PHE A 58 -1.22 26.08 -6.16
C PHE A 58 -1.25 27.22 -7.19
N ALA A 59 -0.88 28.43 -6.78
CA ALA A 59 -0.72 29.55 -7.69
C ALA A 59 0.43 29.21 -8.68
N GLN A 60 0.09 28.67 -9.84
CA GLN A 60 1.04 28.37 -10.89
C GLN A 60 1.60 29.70 -11.42
N THR A 61 2.87 29.97 -11.13
CA THR A 61 3.61 31.03 -11.82
C THR A 61 3.95 30.50 -13.21
N ALA A 62 3.55 31.23 -14.26
CA ALA A 62 3.63 30.79 -15.67
C ALA A 62 5.04 30.40 -16.18
N ALA A 63 6.10 30.69 -15.42
CA ALA A 63 7.48 30.36 -15.75
C ALA A 63 7.93 28.94 -15.34
N VAL A 64 7.25 28.30 -14.38
CA VAL A 64 7.69 27.00 -13.83
C VAL A 64 7.05 25.85 -14.60
N ARG A 65 7.89 25.00 -15.23
CA ARG A 65 7.45 23.78 -15.90
C ARG A 65 7.33 22.64 -14.88
N HIS A 66 6.15 22.04 -14.78
CA HIS A 66 5.91 20.84 -13.98
C HIS A 66 5.95 19.61 -14.86
N LEU A 67 6.80 18.64 -14.53
CA LEU A 67 6.92 17.35 -15.22
C LEU A 67 6.46 16.26 -14.25
N ILE A 68 5.44 15.51 -14.62
CA ILE A 68 4.79 14.50 -13.77
C ILE A 68 4.61 13.24 -14.60
N GLY A 69 4.85 12.07 -14.02
CA GLY A 69 4.61 10.79 -14.69
C GLY A 69 3.11 10.55 -14.91
N SER A 70 2.77 9.76 -15.92
CA SER A 70 1.39 9.32 -16.13
C SER A 70 1.20 7.89 -15.64
N LEU A 71 0.04 7.61 -15.03
CA LEU A 71 -0.36 6.26 -14.66
C LEU A 71 -1.07 5.51 -15.81
N THR A 72 -1.52 6.22 -16.85
CA THR A 72 -2.29 5.60 -17.96
C THR A 72 -1.42 5.17 -19.13
N ARG A 73 -0.17 5.64 -19.18
CA ARG A 73 0.73 5.41 -20.31
C ARG A 73 1.75 4.33 -19.96
N THR A 74 1.30 3.09 -19.99
CA THR A 74 2.06 1.88 -19.65
C THR A 74 2.48 1.06 -20.87
N GLU A 75 1.99 1.39 -22.06
CA GLU A 75 2.29 0.65 -23.28
C GLU A 75 3.79 0.61 -23.58
N GLY A 76 4.34 -0.60 -23.72
CA GLY A 76 5.75 -0.84 -24.00
C GLY A 76 6.68 -0.71 -22.79
N HIS A 77 6.16 -0.42 -21.60
CA HIS A 77 6.96 -0.47 -20.37
C HIS A 77 7.04 -1.90 -19.85
N ARG A 78 8.26 -2.37 -19.62
CA ARG A 78 8.59 -3.62 -18.93
C ARG A 78 9.07 -3.34 -17.52
N PHE A 79 8.62 -4.16 -16.60
CA PHE A 79 8.94 -4.06 -15.18
C PHE A 79 9.62 -5.33 -14.71
N ALA A 80 10.55 -5.19 -13.78
CA ALA A 80 11.05 -6.33 -13.01
C ALA A 80 10.61 -6.17 -11.55
N VAL A 81 10.21 -7.27 -10.92
CA VAL A 81 9.89 -7.32 -9.50
C VAL A 81 10.87 -8.24 -8.81
N VAL A 82 11.72 -7.71 -7.94
CA VAL A 82 12.65 -8.50 -7.14
C VAL A 82 12.02 -8.75 -5.77
N VAL A 83 11.80 -10.01 -5.41
CA VAL A 83 11.07 -10.38 -4.18
C VAL A 83 11.95 -11.23 -3.27
N ALA A 84 12.10 -10.80 -2.02
CA ALA A 84 12.72 -11.63 -0.99
C ALA A 84 11.77 -12.76 -0.54
N ARG A 85 12.32 -13.99 -0.46
CA ARG A 85 11.61 -15.15 0.10
C ARG A 85 11.49 -15.11 1.61
N PHE A 86 12.44 -14.50 2.31
CA PHE A 86 12.35 -14.33 3.75
C PHE A 86 11.09 -13.52 4.13
N ASN A 87 10.35 -13.97 5.14
CA ASN A 87 9.01 -13.47 5.50
C ASN A 87 7.95 -13.63 4.40
N GLU A 88 7.93 -14.79 3.73
CA GLU A 88 7.06 -15.10 2.58
C GLU A 88 5.56 -14.86 2.82
N VAL A 89 5.09 -15.08 4.05
CA VAL A 89 3.70 -14.80 4.47
C VAL A 89 3.31 -13.33 4.27
N VAL A 90 4.29 -12.42 4.28
CA VAL A 90 4.11 -10.98 4.01
C VAL A 90 4.50 -10.67 2.57
N THR A 91 5.67 -11.13 2.10
CA THR A 91 6.18 -10.70 0.78
C THR A 91 5.35 -11.23 -0.38
N ARG A 92 4.68 -12.38 -0.25
CA ARG A 92 3.69 -12.83 -1.24
C ARG A 92 2.46 -11.94 -1.31
N LEU A 93 1.98 -11.43 -0.19
CA LEU A 93 0.84 -10.51 -0.17
C LEU A 93 1.20 -9.15 -0.78
N LEU A 94 2.43 -8.69 -0.56
CA LEU A 94 2.96 -7.49 -1.22
C LEU A 94 3.09 -7.71 -2.74
N LEU A 95 3.65 -8.85 -3.17
CA LEU A 95 3.74 -9.19 -4.58
C LEU A 95 2.35 -9.28 -5.23
N ALA A 96 1.39 -9.95 -4.58
CA ALA A 96 0.03 -10.05 -5.10
C ALA A 96 -0.61 -8.66 -5.28
N GLY A 97 -0.47 -7.78 -4.29
CA GLY A 97 -0.96 -6.40 -4.39
C GLY A 97 -0.26 -5.58 -5.48
N ALA A 98 1.03 -5.82 -5.72
CA ALA A 98 1.77 -5.20 -6.81
C ALA A 98 1.26 -5.68 -8.18
N LEU A 99 1.10 -6.98 -8.39
CA LEU A 99 0.64 -7.57 -9.65
C LEU A 99 -0.79 -7.16 -9.98
N GLU A 100 -1.70 -7.21 -9.01
CA GLU A 100 -3.08 -6.72 -9.17
C GLU A 100 -3.11 -5.22 -9.54
N THR A 101 -2.16 -4.45 -9.01
CA THR A 101 -2.04 -3.03 -9.35
C THR A 101 -1.49 -2.82 -10.75
N PHE A 102 -0.48 -3.57 -11.16
CA PHE A 102 -0.01 -3.54 -12.55
C PHE A 102 -1.14 -3.86 -13.54
N GLU A 103 -1.92 -4.90 -13.27
CA GLU A 103 -3.09 -5.28 -14.07
C GLU A 103 -4.14 -4.16 -14.14
N ARG A 104 -4.51 -3.58 -12.98
CA ARG A 104 -5.46 -2.45 -12.92
C ARG A 104 -5.04 -1.25 -13.79
N TYR A 105 -3.73 -1.04 -13.96
CA TYR A 105 -3.16 0.04 -14.75
C TYR A 105 -2.69 -0.44 -16.13
N SER A 106 -3.28 -1.54 -16.62
CA SER A 106 -3.10 -2.06 -17.98
C SER A 106 -1.67 -2.47 -18.33
N VAL A 107 -0.82 -2.76 -17.34
CA VAL A 107 0.46 -3.44 -17.57
C VAL A 107 0.17 -4.92 -17.77
N LYS A 108 0.64 -5.48 -18.87
CA LYS A 108 0.42 -6.89 -19.18
C LYS A 108 1.36 -7.77 -18.36
N GLU A 109 0.88 -8.96 -18.00
CA GLU A 109 1.68 -9.94 -17.25
C GLU A 109 2.97 -10.34 -17.99
N GLU A 110 2.93 -10.42 -19.33
CA GLU A 110 4.08 -10.72 -20.20
C GLU A 110 5.19 -9.64 -20.19
N ASP A 111 4.89 -8.46 -19.65
CA ASP A 111 5.83 -7.35 -19.48
C ASP A 111 6.39 -7.26 -18.06
N ILE A 112 6.08 -8.24 -17.20
CA ILE A 112 6.52 -8.28 -15.80
C ILE A 112 7.37 -9.53 -15.55
N ASP A 113 8.64 -9.35 -15.20
CA ASP A 113 9.50 -10.44 -14.75
C ASP A 113 9.61 -10.45 -13.22
N VAL A 114 9.23 -11.56 -12.57
CA VAL A 114 9.37 -11.72 -11.11
C VAL A 114 10.62 -12.54 -10.78
N VAL A 115 11.57 -11.95 -10.05
CA VAL A 115 12.84 -12.55 -9.65
C VAL A 115 12.88 -12.76 -8.15
N TRP A 116 13.00 -14.02 -7.72
CA TRP A 116 13.06 -14.38 -6.31
C TRP A 116 14.49 -14.43 -5.79
N VAL A 117 14.73 -13.75 -4.67
CA VAL A 117 16.01 -13.76 -3.93
C VAL A 117 15.81 -14.32 -2.51
N PRO A 118 16.85 -14.87 -1.86
CA PRO A 118 16.68 -15.48 -0.54
C PRO A 118 16.22 -14.48 0.52
N GLY A 119 16.85 -13.31 0.64
CA GLY A 119 16.48 -12.29 1.62
C GLY A 119 16.52 -10.86 1.07
N SER A 120 16.09 -9.90 1.89
CA SER A 120 16.09 -8.48 1.52
C SER A 120 17.49 -7.92 1.26
N PHE A 121 18.52 -8.58 1.79
CA PHE A 121 19.92 -8.19 1.61
C PHE A 121 20.41 -8.43 0.18
N GLU A 122 19.84 -9.40 -0.53
CA GLU A 122 20.21 -9.73 -1.92
C GLU A 122 19.42 -8.93 -2.96
N ILE A 123 18.35 -8.24 -2.56
CA ILE A 123 17.53 -7.41 -3.46
C ILE A 123 18.39 -6.40 -4.25
N PRO A 124 19.29 -5.61 -3.62
CA PRO A 124 20.09 -4.61 -4.31
C PRO A 124 20.94 -5.15 -5.47
N VAL A 125 21.58 -6.30 -5.28
CA VAL A 125 22.47 -6.86 -6.32
C VAL A 125 21.68 -7.39 -7.50
N ALA A 126 20.52 -8.02 -7.26
CA ALA A 126 19.61 -8.45 -8.31
C ALA A 126 19.04 -7.24 -9.07
N ALA A 127 18.55 -6.22 -8.34
CA ALA A 127 18.02 -4.99 -8.92
C ALA A 127 19.08 -4.27 -9.77
N THR A 128 20.32 -4.16 -9.29
CA THR A 128 21.41 -3.54 -10.06
C THR A 128 21.66 -4.28 -11.37
N ARG A 129 21.66 -5.63 -11.35
CA ARG A 129 21.90 -6.43 -12.56
C ARG A 129 20.76 -6.30 -13.57
N LEU A 130 19.52 -6.27 -13.10
CA LEU A 130 18.34 -6.04 -13.93
C LEU A 130 18.34 -4.63 -14.53
N GLY A 131 18.67 -3.60 -13.74
CA GLY A 131 18.71 -2.21 -14.23
C GLY A 131 19.77 -2.03 -15.31
N LYS A 132 20.96 -2.59 -15.10
CA LYS A 132 22.05 -2.56 -16.09
C LYS A 132 21.77 -3.36 -17.36
N SER A 133 20.77 -4.25 -17.38
CA SER A 133 20.43 -4.98 -18.60
C SER A 133 19.70 -4.09 -19.62
N GLY A 134 19.20 -2.92 -19.22
CA GLY A 134 18.48 -1.99 -20.09
C GLY A 134 17.13 -2.51 -20.61
N LYS A 135 16.59 -3.58 -19.98
CA LYS A 135 15.35 -4.25 -20.43
C LYS A 135 14.10 -3.72 -19.75
N TYR A 136 14.24 -2.98 -18.66
CA TYR A 136 13.16 -2.59 -17.77
C TYR A 136 13.15 -1.08 -17.58
N GLN A 137 11.95 -0.50 -17.57
CA GLN A 137 11.75 0.94 -17.33
C GLN A 137 11.69 1.26 -15.83
N ALA A 138 11.32 0.29 -14.99
CA ALA A 138 11.44 0.40 -13.54
C ALA A 138 11.58 -0.98 -12.90
N ILE A 139 12.17 -1.01 -11.70
CA ILE A 139 12.38 -2.21 -10.91
C ILE A 139 11.71 -2.03 -9.56
N LEU A 140 10.79 -2.92 -9.23
CA LEU A 140 10.11 -2.94 -7.95
C LEU A 140 10.81 -3.91 -6.99
N CYS A 141 11.28 -3.40 -5.85
CA CYS A 141 12.03 -4.17 -4.86
C CYS A 141 11.13 -4.49 -3.65
N ILE A 142 10.67 -5.74 -3.52
CA ILE A 142 9.76 -6.19 -2.45
C ILE A 142 10.51 -7.03 -1.42
N GLY A 143 10.31 -6.69 -0.15
CA GLY A 143 10.81 -7.48 0.97
C GLY A 143 10.09 -7.15 2.27
N ALA A 144 10.40 -7.89 3.32
CA ALA A 144 9.94 -7.58 4.66
C ALA A 144 11.03 -7.96 5.67
N VAL A 145 11.46 -6.98 6.46
CA VAL A 145 12.40 -7.11 7.56
C VAL A 145 11.64 -6.75 8.82
N VAL A 146 11.44 -7.74 9.70
CA VAL A 146 10.74 -7.57 10.97
C VAL A 146 11.77 -7.63 12.08
N ARG A 147 11.69 -6.70 13.05
CA ARG A 147 12.64 -6.62 14.16
C ARG A 147 12.58 -7.90 14.98
N GLY A 148 13.76 -8.43 15.29
CA GLY A 148 13.95 -9.54 16.22
C GLY A 148 14.81 -9.11 17.40
N ASP A 149 15.47 -10.06 18.03
CA ASP A 149 16.18 -9.83 19.30
C ASP A 149 17.53 -9.12 19.15
N THR A 150 18.05 -8.98 17.92
CA THR A 150 19.40 -8.47 17.67
C THR A 150 19.40 -7.29 16.71
N THR A 151 20.50 -6.54 16.72
CA THR A 151 20.77 -5.43 15.79
C THR A 151 20.94 -5.88 14.33
N HIS A 152 20.86 -7.20 14.05
CA HIS A 152 20.83 -7.72 12.69
C HIS A 152 19.71 -7.10 11.85
N TYR A 153 18.58 -6.76 12.49
CA TYR A 153 17.51 -6.00 11.85
C TYR A 153 18.03 -4.72 11.20
N ASP A 154 18.77 -3.89 11.94
CA ASP A 154 19.24 -2.59 11.45
C ASP A 154 20.27 -2.79 10.34
N ALA A 155 21.14 -3.81 10.44
CA ALA A 155 22.10 -4.15 9.39
C ALA A 155 21.39 -4.51 8.07
N VAL A 156 20.37 -5.36 8.12
CA VAL A 156 19.64 -5.81 6.91
C VAL A 156 18.77 -4.69 6.35
N ALA A 157 18.01 -3.99 7.19
CA ALA A 157 17.13 -2.90 6.77
C ALA A 157 17.92 -1.76 6.11
N ASN A 158 19.01 -1.32 6.73
CA ASN A 158 19.85 -0.24 6.19
C ASN A 158 20.56 -0.67 4.90
N SER A 159 21.08 -1.90 4.83
CA SER A 159 21.74 -2.41 3.63
C SER A 159 20.77 -2.58 2.46
N ALA A 160 19.54 -3.04 2.72
CA ALA A 160 18.50 -3.11 1.71
C ALA A 160 18.11 -1.73 1.19
N ALA A 161 17.86 -0.75 2.08
CA ALA A 161 17.48 0.61 1.69
C ALA A 161 18.60 1.32 0.90
N SER A 162 19.81 1.34 1.45
CA SER A 162 20.98 1.96 0.80
C SER A 162 21.33 1.26 -0.51
N GLY A 163 21.23 -0.06 -0.54
CA GLY A 163 21.50 -0.85 -1.73
C GLY A 163 20.49 -0.63 -2.85
N VAL A 164 19.19 -0.55 -2.56
CA VAL A 164 18.16 -0.25 -3.57
C VAL A 164 18.34 1.16 -4.13
N LEU A 165 18.63 2.15 -3.28
CA LEU A 165 18.98 3.50 -3.74
C LEU A 165 20.19 3.46 -4.68
N SER A 166 21.26 2.77 -4.28
CA SER A 166 22.48 2.63 -5.08
C SER A 166 22.21 1.90 -6.40
N ALA A 167 21.33 0.89 -6.41
CA ALA A 167 20.95 0.18 -7.62
C ALA A 167 20.30 1.12 -8.64
N GLY A 168 19.40 2.00 -8.18
CA GLY A 168 18.76 2.99 -9.04
C GLY A 168 19.74 4.01 -9.60
N LEU A 169 20.59 4.59 -8.73
CA LEU A 169 21.61 5.57 -9.15
C LEU A 169 22.64 4.97 -10.13
N ASN A 170 23.10 3.75 -9.86
CA ASN A 170 24.15 3.11 -10.66
C ASN A 170 23.66 2.52 -11.99
N SER A 171 22.36 2.21 -12.09
CA SER A 171 21.77 1.69 -13.33
C SER A 171 21.11 2.78 -14.18
N GLY A 172 20.74 3.92 -13.59
CA GLY A 172 19.92 4.94 -14.24
C GLY A 172 18.45 4.55 -14.37
N VAL A 173 18.05 3.40 -13.82
CA VAL A 173 16.67 2.88 -13.87
C VAL A 173 16.00 3.07 -12.50
N PRO A 174 14.79 3.63 -12.42
CA PRO A 174 14.04 3.75 -11.17
C PRO A 174 13.94 2.41 -10.42
N CYS A 175 14.52 2.35 -9.22
CA CYS A 175 14.42 1.20 -8.32
C CYS A 175 13.54 1.59 -7.12
N ILE A 176 12.33 1.02 -7.06
CA ILE A 176 11.32 1.40 -6.07
C ILE A 176 11.45 0.56 -4.82
N PHE A 177 11.58 1.23 -3.67
CA PHE A 177 11.74 0.58 -2.37
C PHE A 177 10.38 0.17 -1.77
N GLY A 178 10.00 -1.09 -2.00
CA GLY A 178 8.83 -1.76 -1.42
C GLY A 178 9.19 -2.76 -0.32
N VAL A 179 10.28 -2.51 0.43
CA VAL A 179 10.70 -3.36 1.55
C VAL A 179 10.10 -2.82 2.84
N LEU A 180 9.31 -3.65 3.53
CA LEU A 180 8.78 -3.30 4.84
C LEU A 180 9.87 -3.42 5.91
N THR A 181 9.94 -2.44 6.80
CA THR A 181 10.82 -2.41 7.98
C THR A 181 9.94 -2.16 9.19
N CYS A 182 9.56 -3.21 9.89
CA CYS A 182 8.54 -3.17 10.95
C CYS A 182 9.09 -3.72 12.27
N ASP A 183 8.52 -3.25 13.39
CA ASP A 183 8.93 -3.72 14.70
C ASP A 183 8.32 -5.08 15.07
N ASP A 184 7.16 -5.41 14.49
CA ASP A 184 6.44 -6.67 14.73
C ASP A 184 5.74 -7.19 13.47
N MET A 185 5.28 -8.44 13.53
CA MET A 185 4.63 -9.12 12.40
C MET A 185 3.24 -8.54 12.09
N ASP A 186 2.50 -8.07 13.10
CA ASP A 186 1.16 -7.51 12.90
C ASP A 186 1.23 -6.22 12.09
N GLN A 187 2.24 -5.38 12.34
CA GLN A 187 2.53 -4.19 11.53
C GLN A 187 2.81 -4.55 10.07
N ALA A 188 3.56 -5.64 9.85
CA ALA A 188 3.92 -6.10 8.51
C ALA A 188 2.67 -6.60 7.75
N ILE A 189 1.83 -7.42 8.39
CA ILE A 189 0.57 -7.90 7.81
C ILE A 189 -0.39 -6.74 7.53
N ASN A 190 -0.51 -5.78 8.45
CA ASN A 190 -1.39 -4.62 8.25
C ASN A 190 -0.99 -3.77 7.04
N ARG A 191 0.30 -3.74 6.68
CA ARG A 191 0.85 -3.04 5.50
C ARG A 191 0.89 -3.90 4.23
N ALA A 192 0.52 -5.17 4.31
CA ALA A 192 0.52 -6.11 3.18
C ALA A 192 -0.91 -6.47 2.74
N GLY A 193 -1.84 -5.51 2.78
CA GLY A 193 -3.24 -5.71 2.43
C GLY A 193 -4.20 -5.76 3.63
N GLY A 194 -3.70 -5.46 4.83
CA GLY A 194 -4.54 -5.28 6.01
C GLY A 194 -5.05 -3.84 6.17
N LYS A 195 -5.17 -3.40 7.42
CA LYS A 195 -5.81 -2.12 7.77
C LYS A 195 -5.05 -0.88 7.25
N SER A 196 -3.76 -1.03 6.96
CA SER A 196 -2.88 0.06 6.52
C SER A 196 -2.62 0.03 5.01
N GLY A 197 -3.44 -0.68 4.24
CA GLY A 197 -3.28 -0.82 2.81
C GLY A 197 -2.22 -1.85 2.42
N ASN A 198 -1.75 -1.79 1.18
CA ASN A 198 -0.76 -2.71 0.63
C ASN A 198 0.43 -1.94 0.05
N LYS A 199 1.59 -2.04 0.71
CA LYS A 199 2.79 -1.32 0.28
C LYS A 199 3.34 -1.82 -1.07
N GLY A 200 3.08 -3.07 -1.44
CA GLY A 200 3.40 -3.59 -2.77
C GLY A 200 2.60 -2.91 -3.87
N ALA A 201 1.30 -2.67 -3.64
CA ALA A 201 0.43 -1.91 -4.54
C ALA A 201 0.91 -0.46 -4.70
N GLU A 202 1.17 0.23 -3.60
CA GLU A 202 1.68 1.62 -3.61
C GLU A 202 3.03 1.72 -4.36
N ALA A 203 3.90 0.74 -4.15
CA ALA A 203 5.20 0.71 -4.81
C ALA A 203 5.08 0.39 -6.31
N ALA A 204 4.12 -0.45 -6.72
CA ALA A 204 3.81 -0.68 -8.13
C ALA A 204 3.30 0.59 -8.83
N LEU A 205 2.40 1.35 -8.19
CA LEU A 205 1.98 2.68 -8.71
C LEU A 205 3.17 3.61 -8.92
N THR A 206 4.05 3.66 -7.92
CA THR A 206 5.25 4.50 -7.99
C THR A 206 6.17 4.04 -9.14
N ALA A 207 6.29 2.73 -9.37
CA ALA A 207 7.07 2.19 -10.48
C ALA A 207 6.52 2.62 -11.84
N ILE A 208 5.20 2.54 -12.02
CA ILE A 208 4.52 2.98 -13.26
C ILE A 208 4.77 4.46 -13.51
N GLU A 209 4.55 5.29 -12.49
CA GLU A 209 4.68 6.74 -12.61
C GLU A 209 6.14 7.15 -12.93
N MET A 210 7.11 6.55 -12.22
CA MET A 210 8.53 6.83 -12.44
C MET A 210 9.01 6.35 -13.81
N ALA A 211 8.56 5.19 -14.28
CA ALA A 211 8.82 4.71 -15.63
C ALA A 211 8.32 5.72 -16.67
N SER A 212 7.07 6.18 -16.54
CA SER A 212 6.47 7.17 -17.44
C SER A 212 7.20 8.52 -17.41
N LEU A 213 7.58 8.99 -16.22
CA LEU A 213 8.33 10.23 -16.06
C LEU A 213 9.70 10.15 -16.76
N PHE A 214 10.43 9.06 -16.56
CA PHE A 214 11.75 8.87 -17.18
C PHE A 214 11.65 8.76 -18.69
N GLU A 215 10.68 8.01 -19.20
CA GLU A 215 10.52 7.74 -20.62
C GLU A 215 10.06 8.97 -21.44
N HIS A 216 9.28 9.88 -20.84
CA HIS A 216 8.66 10.99 -21.57
C HIS A 216 9.21 12.37 -21.24
N HIS A 217 9.89 12.53 -20.09
CA HIS A 217 10.27 13.85 -19.61
C HIS A 217 11.74 13.99 -19.23
N LEU A 218 12.44 12.90 -18.88
CA LEU A 218 13.82 12.94 -18.38
C LEU A 218 14.84 12.23 -19.28
N LYS A 219 14.53 12.14 -20.59
CA LYS A 219 15.45 11.61 -21.61
C LYS A 219 16.52 12.62 -22.02
#